data_AF-A0A317PJP2-F1
#
_entry.id   AF-A0A317PJP2-F1
#
_cell.length_a   1.000
_cell.length_b   1.000
_cell.length_c   1.000
_cell.angle_alpha   90.00
_cell.angle_beta   90.00
_cell.angle_gamma   90.00
#
_symmetry.space_group_name_H-M   'P 1'
#
loop_
_entity.id
_entity.type
_entity.pdbx_description
1 polymer ?
#
loop_
_entity_poly.entity_id
_entity_poly.type
_entity_poly.pdbx_seq_one_letter_code
_entity_poly.pdbx_strand_id
1 'polypeptide(L)'
;MPRSARKRKLEIDNVTSFLNAVFSGERASYVRCYRGQSNFGWELKPSVMRLNGHEAENRIFSELMVEAPSEFRNDHLMFDKLVRAQHYGLPTRLLDVTLNPLVGLYFACNEEEHHDEDGVVQTFDFDENRVKFPDSDTVSLICNLARLSDEEKSIIAQEFKSVESWDYDQKNRFRHLRPVKRLSQFVRVEKPYFLDAVNPRDLFRYFFVHPAKNNRRVIAQSGAFIAAGLLQYLSLARGSIGFTKTESVIPGTAKAQILAELDVLNINSRTMFPEIEFAAKYIKKKWTG
;
A
#
# COMPACT_ATOMS: atom_id res chain seq x y z
N MET A 1 -7.65 33.07 -20.68
CA MET A 1 -8.39 32.28 -19.66
C MET A 1 -7.37 31.60 -18.76
N PRO A 2 -7.54 31.66 -17.42
CA PRO A 2 -6.42 31.65 -16.50
C PRO A 2 -5.89 30.24 -16.24
N ARG A 3 -4.55 30.15 -16.23
CA ARG A 3 -3.74 28.99 -15.85
C ARG A 3 -4.15 28.52 -14.45
N SER A 4 -4.66 27.30 -14.33
CA SER A 4 -4.86 26.65 -13.04
C SER A 4 -3.53 26.62 -12.29
N ALA A 5 -3.50 27.10 -11.06
CA ALA A 5 -2.36 27.04 -10.18
C ALA A 5 -1.92 25.58 -9.98
N ARG A 6 -0.93 25.12 -10.76
CA ARG A 6 -0.15 23.93 -10.43
C ARG A 6 0.52 24.22 -9.10
N LYS A 7 0.16 23.51 -8.03
CA LYS A 7 1.00 23.42 -6.83
C LYS A 7 2.42 23.13 -7.32
N ARG A 8 3.38 24.01 -6.97
CA ARG A 8 4.80 23.81 -7.26
C ARG A 8 5.17 22.44 -6.71
N LYS A 9 5.49 21.49 -7.57
CA LYS A 9 6.04 20.20 -7.12
C LYS A 9 7.40 20.51 -6.49
N LEU A 10 7.65 19.94 -5.32
CA LEU A 10 8.90 20.16 -4.62
C LEU A 10 9.96 19.24 -5.24
N GLU A 11 10.96 19.84 -5.86
CA GLU A 11 12.11 19.12 -6.41
C GLU A 11 13.14 18.90 -5.32
N ILE A 12 13.68 17.68 -5.28
CA ILE A 12 14.62 17.21 -4.25
C ILE A 12 15.89 16.76 -4.94
N ASP A 13 16.97 17.47 -4.69
CA ASP A 13 18.30 17.29 -5.28
C ASP A 13 19.26 16.48 -4.40
N ASN A 14 19.02 16.39 -3.10
CA ASN A 14 19.88 15.67 -2.15
C ASN A 14 19.09 15.24 -0.90
N VAL A 15 19.72 14.47 0.00
CA VAL A 15 19.08 13.98 1.23
C VAL A 15 18.69 15.13 2.17
N THR A 16 19.46 16.21 2.20
CA THR A 16 19.20 17.34 3.10
C THR A 16 17.97 18.14 2.67
N SER A 17 17.82 18.42 1.36
CA SER A 17 16.63 19.10 0.83
C SER A 17 15.38 18.25 1.04
N PHE A 18 15.48 16.92 0.93
CA PHE A 18 14.39 16.03 1.28
C PHE A 18 14.00 16.10 2.77
N LEU A 19 14.97 16.07 3.67
CA LEU A 19 14.68 16.17 5.11
C LEU A 19 14.07 17.53 5.47
N ASN A 20 14.53 18.61 4.86
CA ASN A 20 13.93 19.94 5.02
C ASN A 20 12.47 19.95 4.54
N ALA A 21 12.15 19.25 3.44
CA ALA A 21 10.78 19.06 2.98
C ALA A 21 9.92 18.32 4.01
N VAL A 22 10.45 17.23 4.56
CA VAL A 22 9.76 16.39 5.54
C VAL A 22 9.47 17.17 6.84
N PHE A 23 10.42 17.99 7.28
CA PHE A 23 10.28 18.78 8.52
C PHE A 23 9.48 20.08 8.36
N SER A 24 9.44 20.67 7.16
CA SER A 24 8.67 21.89 6.88
C SER A 24 7.18 21.63 6.64
N GLY A 25 6.79 20.40 6.29
CA GLY A 25 5.39 20.03 6.14
C GLY A 25 4.61 20.10 7.46
N GLU A 26 3.31 20.39 7.38
CA GLU A 26 2.39 20.23 8.51
C GLU A 26 2.54 18.82 9.09
N ARG A 27 2.60 18.67 10.41
CA ARG A 27 2.69 17.33 11.00
C ARG A 27 1.39 16.56 10.71
N ALA A 28 1.52 15.27 10.46
CA ALA A 28 0.35 14.40 10.37
C ALA A 28 -0.48 14.53 11.65
N SER A 29 -1.81 14.50 11.48
CA SER A 29 -2.76 14.44 12.59
C SER A 29 -2.53 13.19 13.44
N TYR A 30 -2.16 12.06 12.81
CA TYR A 30 -1.92 10.81 13.51
C TYR A 30 -0.72 10.01 12.96
N VAL A 31 -0.75 9.54 11.70
CA VAL A 31 0.37 8.78 11.11
C VAL A 31 0.79 9.33 9.75
N ARG A 32 2.11 9.47 9.56
CA ARG A 32 2.75 9.78 8.27
C ARG A 32 3.47 8.54 7.74
N CYS A 33 3.30 8.23 6.46
CA CYS A 33 4.09 7.21 5.77
C CYS A 33 4.50 7.66 4.35
N TYR A 34 5.45 6.93 3.76
CA TYR A 34 6.09 7.29 2.51
C TYR A 34 6.10 6.12 1.53
N ARG A 35 6.08 6.41 0.24
CA ARG A 35 6.32 5.45 -0.84
C ARG A 35 7.24 6.05 -1.89
N GLY A 36 8.38 5.42 -2.12
CA GLY A 36 9.27 5.75 -3.23
C GLY A 36 8.87 5.02 -4.50
N GLN A 37 8.97 5.70 -5.64
CA GLN A 37 8.85 5.11 -6.96
C GLN A 37 9.94 5.70 -7.85
N SER A 38 10.65 4.84 -8.58
CA SER A 38 11.75 5.27 -9.44
C SER A 38 11.29 6.03 -10.68
N ASN A 39 10.02 5.92 -11.07
CA ASN A 39 9.46 6.67 -12.19
C ASN A 39 8.19 7.43 -11.75
N PHE A 40 8.20 8.75 -11.96
CA PHE A 40 7.13 9.69 -11.63
C PHE A 40 5.82 9.40 -12.38
N GLY A 41 5.90 8.85 -13.60
CA GLY A 41 4.78 8.50 -14.45
C GLY A 41 4.02 7.25 -14.00
N TRP A 42 4.55 6.47 -13.06
CA TRP A 42 3.88 5.26 -12.59
C TRP A 42 2.64 5.57 -11.77
N GLU A 43 1.53 4.96 -12.15
CA GLU A 43 0.29 5.08 -11.39
C GLU A 43 0.41 4.42 -10.01
N LEU A 44 -0.02 5.17 -9.00
CA LEU A 44 -0.17 4.70 -7.63
C LEU A 44 -1.40 3.81 -7.50
N LYS A 45 -1.25 2.55 -7.88
CA LYS A 45 -2.28 1.51 -7.82
C LYS A 45 -1.70 0.22 -7.24
N PRO A 46 -2.43 -0.50 -6.37
CA PRO A 46 -2.05 -1.85 -5.95
C PRO A 46 -1.80 -2.76 -7.14
N SER A 47 -0.86 -3.70 -7.00
CA SER A 47 -0.42 -4.56 -8.10
C SER A 47 -1.55 -5.42 -8.65
N VAL A 48 -2.51 -5.85 -7.82
CA VAL A 48 -3.67 -6.62 -8.26
C VAL A 48 -4.52 -5.91 -9.31
N MET A 49 -4.52 -4.57 -9.32
CA MET A 49 -5.32 -3.80 -10.27
C MET A 49 -4.63 -3.65 -11.64
N ARG A 50 -3.39 -4.11 -11.74
CA ARG A 50 -2.64 -4.17 -13.01
C ARG A 50 -2.80 -5.51 -13.71
N LEU A 51 -3.52 -6.45 -13.08
CA LEU A 51 -3.83 -7.74 -13.66
C LEU A 51 -4.84 -7.58 -14.79
N ASN A 52 -4.55 -8.22 -15.91
CA ASN A 52 -5.47 -8.36 -17.03
C ASN A 52 -6.04 -9.78 -16.98
N GLY A 53 -7.27 -9.94 -16.48
CA GLY A 53 -7.91 -11.25 -16.42
C GLY A 53 -9.18 -11.25 -15.58
N HIS A 54 -10.20 -11.98 -16.04
CA HIS A 54 -11.43 -12.21 -15.29
C HIS A 54 -11.12 -13.04 -14.04
N GLU A 55 -11.58 -12.59 -12.87
CA GLU A 55 -11.35 -13.26 -11.58
C GLU A 55 -9.86 -13.47 -11.24
N ALA A 56 -8.99 -12.59 -11.73
CA ALA A 56 -7.56 -12.78 -11.54
C ALA A 56 -7.19 -12.78 -10.04
N GLU A 57 -7.69 -11.81 -9.26
CA GLU A 57 -7.33 -11.67 -7.83
C GLU A 57 -7.68 -12.91 -6.99
N ASN A 58 -8.90 -13.44 -7.12
CA ASN A 58 -9.33 -14.58 -6.32
C ASN A 58 -8.67 -15.89 -6.76
N ARG A 59 -8.40 -16.05 -8.06
CA ARG A 59 -7.75 -17.26 -8.61
C ARG A 59 -6.29 -17.33 -8.22
N ILE A 60 -5.50 -16.29 -8.48
CA ILE A 60 -4.05 -16.31 -8.18
C ILE A 60 -3.78 -16.52 -6.70
N PHE A 61 -4.61 -15.95 -5.82
CA PHE A 61 -4.47 -16.14 -4.38
C PHE A 61 -4.79 -17.60 -3.99
N SER A 62 -5.88 -18.15 -4.54
CA SER A 62 -6.27 -19.54 -4.27
C SER A 62 -5.23 -20.54 -4.76
N GLU A 63 -4.66 -20.32 -5.95
CA GLU A 63 -3.57 -21.12 -6.51
C GLU A 63 -2.35 -21.09 -5.58
N LEU A 64 -1.90 -19.90 -5.14
CA LEU A 64 -0.75 -19.81 -4.23
C LEU A 64 -0.99 -20.54 -2.89
N MET A 65 -2.22 -20.49 -2.34
CA MET A 65 -2.56 -21.21 -1.11
C MET A 65 -2.50 -22.74 -1.29
N VAL A 66 -2.77 -23.25 -2.50
CA VAL A 66 -2.72 -24.69 -2.83
C VAL A 66 -1.29 -25.13 -3.12
N GLU A 67 -0.50 -24.31 -3.81
CA GLU A 67 0.89 -24.62 -4.17
C GLU A 67 1.83 -24.60 -2.95
N ALA A 68 1.63 -23.67 -2.01
CA ALA A 68 2.53 -23.49 -0.88
C ALA A 68 1.83 -23.43 0.50
N PRO A 69 0.98 -24.41 0.87
CA PRO A 69 0.15 -24.33 2.07
C PRO A 69 0.96 -24.27 3.37
N SER A 70 2.16 -24.87 3.39
CA SER A 70 3.06 -24.84 4.55
C SER A 70 3.54 -23.43 4.88
N GLU A 71 3.75 -22.58 3.86
CA GLU A 71 4.23 -21.21 4.04
C GLU A 71 3.20 -20.34 4.75
N PHE A 72 1.90 -20.60 4.57
CA PHE A 72 0.82 -19.79 5.15
C PHE A 72 0.23 -20.38 6.44
N ARG A 73 0.80 -21.46 6.98
CA ARG A 73 0.23 -22.21 8.11
C ARG A 73 -0.02 -21.35 9.35
N ASN A 74 0.86 -20.38 9.61
CA ASN A 74 0.79 -19.52 10.79
C ASN A 74 0.10 -18.18 10.52
N ASP A 75 -0.34 -17.93 9.29
CA ASP A 75 -1.01 -16.70 8.92
C ASP A 75 -2.52 -16.89 9.11
N HIS A 76 -3.03 -16.51 10.28
CA HIS A 76 -4.44 -16.70 10.60
C HIS A 76 -5.34 -15.66 9.93
N LEU A 77 -4.87 -14.42 9.82
CA LEU A 77 -5.61 -13.32 9.22
C LEU A 77 -5.32 -13.24 7.72
N MET A 78 -6.33 -12.89 6.94
CA MET A 78 -6.18 -12.67 5.49
C MET A 78 -5.17 -11.57 5.18
N PHE A 79 -5.04 -10.56 6.05
CA PHE A 79 -4.00 -9.53 5.93
C PHE A 79 -2.60 -10.13 5.92
N ASP A 80 -2.27 -11.00 6.88
CA ASP A 80 -0.94 -11.62 6.98
C ASP A 80 -0.65 -12.50 5.76
N LYS A 81 -1.66 -13.23 5.27
CA LYS A 81 -1.55 -14.02 4.03
C LYS A 81 -1.24 -13.14 2.83
N LEU A 82 -1.91 -11.99 2.69
CA LEU A 82 -1.65 -11.05 1.59
C LEU A 82 -0.26 -10.42 1.71
N VAL A 83 0.20 -10.06 2.92
CA VAL A 83 1.55 -9.54 3.15
C VAL A 83 2.60 -10.58 2.74
N ARG A 84 2.43 -11.85 3.14
CA ARG A 84 3.34 -12.93 2.75
C ARG A 84 3.29 -13.21 1.25
N ALA A 85 2.10 -13.25 0.66
CA ALA A 85 1.95 -13.44 -0.79
C ALA A 85 2.65 -12.33 -1.59
N GLN A 86 2.52 -11.07 -1.16
CA GLN A 86 3.20 -9.92 -1.75
C GLN A 86 4.72 -9.99 -1.58
N HIS A 87 5.21 -10.51 -0.45
CA HIS A 87 6.63 -10.74 -0.24
C HIS A 87 7.22 -11.71 -1.28
N TYR A 88 6.47 -12.74 -1.67
CA TYR A 88 6.83 -13.65 -2.77
C TYR A 88 6.50 -13.11 -4.16
N GLY A 89 6.03 -11.87 -4.28
CA GLY A 89 5.77 -11.21 -5.55
C GLY A 89 4.36 -11.40 -6.12
N LEU A 90 3.44 -12.04 -5.38
CA LEU A 90 2.05 -12.15 -5.82
C LEU A 90 1.40 -10.76 -5.84
N PRO A 91 0.71 -10.37 -6.93
CA PRO A 91 -0.05 -9.13 -6.96
C PRO A 91 -1.18 -9.12 -5.91
N THR A 92 -1.24 -8.06 -5.09
CA THR A 92 -2.29 -7.91 -4.06
C THR A 92 -2.88 -6.51 -4.04
N ARG A 93 -3.94 -6.35 -3.24
CA ARG A 93 -4.60 -5.07 -2.92
C ARG A 93 -3.87 -4.22 -1.88
N LEU A 94 -2.73 -4.68 -1.37
CA LEU A 94 -1.91 -3.92 -0.45
C LEU A 94 -0.91 -3.05 -1.24
N LEU A 95 -0.69 -1.84 -0.74
CA LEU A 95 0.40 -0.98 -1.20
C LEU A 95 1.48 -0.95 -0.14
N ASP A 96 2.72 -1.24 -0.51
CA ASP A 96 3.86 -1.07 0.38
C ASP A 96 4.10 0.42 0.65
N VAL A 97 4.26 0.75 1.92
CA VAL A 97 4.71 2.05 2.38
C VAL A 97 5.75 1.85 3.47
N THR A 98 6.46 2.89 3.84
CA THR A 98 7.41 2.90 4.94
C THR A 98 7.10 4.03 5.89
N LEU A 99 7.37 3.82 7.18
CA LEU A 99 7.35 4.89 8.18
C LEU A 99 8.66 5.70 8.19
N ASN A 100 9.70 5.25 7.49
CA ASN A 100 10.97 5.94 7.40
C ASN A 100 11.06 6.77 6.10
N PRO A 101 11.16 8.11 6.17
CA PRO A 101 11.25 8.95 4.97
C PRO A 101 12.42 8.57 4.06
N LEU A 102 13.59 8.28 4.63
CA LEU A 102 14.80 7.98 3.87
C LEU A 102 14.72 6.63 3.16
N VAL A 103 13.96 5.68 3.71
CA VAL A 103 13.62 4.44 3.00
C VAL A 103 12.75 4.75 1.79
N GLY A 104 11.79 5.66 1.92
CA GLY A 104 10.98 6.14 0.79
C GLY A 104 11.85 6.77 -0.29
N LEU A 105 12.80 7.61 0.11
CA LEU A 105 13.76 8.24 -0.80
C LEU A 105 14.64 7.20 -1.52
N TYR A 106 15.14 6.20 -0.79
CA TYR A 106 15.91 5.09 -1.36
C TYR A 106 15.14 4.38 -2.48
N PHE A 107 13.88 4.02 -2.24
CA PHE A 107 13.03 3.37 -3.26
C PHE A 107 12.67 4.28 -4.45
N ALA A 108 12.79 5.60 -4.31
CA ALA A 108 12.62 6.52 -5.44
C ALA A 108 13.87 6.61 -6.32
N CYS A 109 15.01 6.09 -5.86
CA CYS A 109 16.30 6.24 -6.54
C CYS A 109 16.95 4.92 -6.96
N ASN A 110 16.64 3.79 -6.31
CA ASN A 110 17.46 2.58 -6.38
C ASN A 110 17.33 1.74 -7.68
N GLU A 111 16.37 2.01 -8.56
CA GLU A 111 16.25 1.26 -9.82
C GLU A 111 17.12 1.88 -10.91
N GLU A 112 18.28 1.28 -11.15
CA GLU A 112 19.30 1.76 -12.12
C GLU A 112 18.75 1.93 -13.53
N GLU A 113 17.81 1.07 -13.95
CA GLU A 113 17.13 1.11 -15.25
C GLU A 113 16.29 2.38 -15.45
N HIS A 114 15.99 3.11 -14.37
CA HIS A 114 15.17 4.32 -14.36
C HIS A 114 15.94 5.55 -13.88
N HIS A 115 17.27 5.54 -13.91
CA HIS A 115 18.08 6.70 -13.46
C HIS A 115 17.95 7.93 -14.37
N ASP A 116 17.57 7.76 -15.64
CA ASP A 116 17.30 8.83 -16.60
C ASP A 116 15.91 9.45 -16.46
N GLU A 117 15.02 8.80 -15.71
CA GLU A 117 13.66 9.26 -15.43
C GLU A 117 13.57 9.93 -14.07
N ASP A 118 12.63 10.87 -13.91
CA ASP A 118 12.35 11.46 -12.60
C ASP A 118 11.69 10.43 -11.68
N GLY A 119 12.16 10.32 -10.44
CA GLY A 119 11.53 9.56 -9.38
C GLY A 119 10.52 10.40 -8.58
N VAL A 120 9.81 9.74 -7.66
CA VAL A 120 8.87 10.41 -6.76
C VAL A 120 8.86 9.75 -5.39
N VAL A 121 8.84 10.57 -4.35
CA VAL A 121 8.45 10.16 -3.01
C VAL A 121 7.06 10.71 -2.71
N GLN A 122 6.11 9.81 -2.50
CA GLN A 122 4.77 10.13 -2.07
C GLN A 122 4.70 10.10 -0.56
N THR A 123 4.17 11.16 0.05
CA THR A 123 3.92 11.23 1.49
C THR A 123 2.42 11.16 1.72
N PHE A 124 2.00 10.29 2.64
CA PHE A 124 0.61 10.14 3.05
C PHE A 124 0.47 10.47 4.53
N ASP A 125 -0.49 11.32 4.86
CA ASP A 125 -0.85 11.64 6.24
C ASP A 125 -2.24 11.12 6.53
N PHE A 126 -2.35 10.11 7.40
CA PHE A 126 -3.59 9.47 7.78
C PHE A 126 -4.10 10.00 9.11
N ASP A 127 -5.40 10.25 9.16
CA ASP A 127 -6.12 10.52 10.41
C ASP A 127 -6.26 9.24 11.24
N GLU A 128 -6.46 9.40 12.55
CA GLU A 128 -6.57 8.30 13.52
C GLU A 128 -7.60 7.25 13.11
N ASN A 129 -8.75 7.66 12.58
CA ASN A 129 -9.81 6.74 12.16
C ASN A 129 -9.41 5.86 10.94
N ARG A 130 -8.34 6.21 10.23
CA ARG A 130 -7.79 5.47 9.08
C ARG A 130 -6.61 4.58 9.44
N VAL A 131 -6.09 4.68 10.65
CA VAL A 131 -5.01 3.84 11.12
C VAL A 131 -5.60 2.63 11.83
N LYS A 132 -5.22 1.45 11.36
CA LYS A 132 -5.71 0.17 11.85
C LYS A 132 -4.55 -0.79 12.11
N PHE A 133 -4.87 -1.85 12.82
CA PHE A 133 -4.00 -2.99 13.06
C PHE A 133 -4.57 -4.22 12.34
N PRO A 134 -3.79 -5.31 12.17
CA PRO A 134 -4.20 -6.46 11.37
C PRO A 134 -5.47 -7.12 11.90
N ASP A 135 -5.68 -7.09 13.22
CA ASP A 135 -6.83 -7.63 13.93
C ASP A 135 -8.10 -6.76 13.83
N SER A 136 -8.06 -5.63 13.12
CA SER A 136 -9.23 -4.79 12.86
C SER A 136 -10.23 -5.48 11.93
N ASP A 137 -11.52 -5.44 12.27
CA ASP A 137 -12.59 -5.95 11.42
C ASP A 137 -12.64 -5.26 10.05
N THR A 138 -12.35 -3.96 10.01
CA THR A 138 -12.25 -3.22 8.75
C THR A 138 -11.15 -3.79 7.84
N VAL A 139 -10.00 -4.15 8.42
CA VAL A 139 -8.87 -4.70 7.66
C VAL A 139 -9.21 -6.11 7.18
N SER A 140 -9.82 -6.94 8.03
CA SER A 140 -10.36 -8.25 7.66
C SER A 140 -11.33 -8.17 6.49
N LEU A 141 -12.29 -7.24 6.54
CA LEU A 141 -13.26 -7.02 5.48
C LEU A 141 -12.56 -6.62 4.17
N ILE A 142 -11.65 -5.65 4.22
CA ILE A 142 -10.94 -5.18 3.01
C ILE A 142 -10.05 -6.27 2.42
N CYS A 143 -9.34 -7.04 3.24
CA CYS A 143 -8.45 -8.09 2.76
C CYS A 143 -9.22 -9.27 2.18
N ASN A 144 -10.34 -9.67 2.79
CA ASN A 144 -11.17 -10.78 2.31
C ASN A 144 -11.97 -10.46 1.03
N LEU A 145 -12.06 -9.20 0.61
CA LEU A 145 -12.53 -8.87 -0.74
C LEU A 145 -11.70 -9.56 -1.83
N ALA A 146 -10.43 -9.90 -1.56
CA ALA A 146 -9.59 -10.65 -2.50
C ALA A 146 -10.14 -12.05 -2.83
N ARG A 147 -11.05 -12.57 -2.00
CA ARG A 147 -11.67 -13.89 -2.18
C ARG A 147 -13.02 -13.85 -2.91
N LEU A 148 -13.57 -12.66 -3.12
CA LEU A 148 -14.82 -12.49 -3.88
C LEU A 148 -14.54 -12.55 -5.37
N SER A 149 -15.53 -13.01 -6.14
CA SER A 149 -15.49 -12.91 -7.60
C SER A 149 -15.63 -11.44 -8.06
N ASP A 150 -15.29 -11.17 -9.32
CA ASP A 150 -15.45 -9.83 -9.88
C ASP A 150 -16.92 -9.42 -9.99
N GLU A 151 -17.83 -10.37 -10.26
CA GLU A 151 -19.27 -10.14 -10.22
C GLU A 151 -19.75 -9.72 -8.83
N GLU A 152 -19.29 -10.42 -7.79
CA GLU A 152 -19.62 -10.11 -6.39
C GLU A 152 -19.14 -8.71 -5.98
N LYS A 153 -17.91 -8.35 -6.35
CA LYS A 153 -17.36 -7.00 -6.13
C LYS A 153 -18.15 -5.94 -6.91
N SER A 154 -18.57 -6.25 -8.14
CA SER A 154 -19.36 -5.35 -8.99
C SER A 154 -20.71 -5.04 -8.37
N ILE A 155 -21.42 -6.05 -7.86
CA ILE A 155 -22.70 -5.87 -7.16
C ILE A 155 -22.53 -4.96 -5.93
N ILE A 156 -21.49 -5.20 -5.11
CA ILE A 156 -21.19 -4.35 -3.96
C ILE A 156 -20.93 -2.89 -4.40
N ALA A 157 -20.18 -2.69 -5.48
CA ALA A 157 -19.86 -1.37 -6.01
C ALA A 157 -21.09 -0.66 -6.61
N GLN A 158 -21.98 -1.39 -7.27
CA GLN A 158 -23.22 -0.83 -7.83
C GLN A 158 -24.15 -0.38 -6.71
N GLU A 159 -24.38 -1.23 -5.69
CA GLU A 159 -25.20 -0.85 -4.53
C GLU A 159 -24.58 0.32 -3.76
N PHE A 160 -23.24 0.39 -3.67
CA PHE A 160 -22.62 1.52 -3.02
C PHE A 160 -22.86 2.84 -3.74
N LYS A 161 -22.87 2.82 -5.08
CA LYS A 161 -23.09 3.99 -5.93
C LYS A 161 -24.56 4.40 -6.01
N SER A 162 -25.50 3.48 -5.81
CA SER A 162 -26.95 3.75 -5.86
C SER A 162 -27.48 4.46 -4.61
N VAL A 163 -26.71 4.49 -3.52
CA VAL A 163 -27.11 5.02 -2.21
C VAL A 163 -26.38 6.33 -1.90
N GLU A 164 -27.11 7.44 -1.81
CA GLU A 164 -26.54 8.77 -1.50
C GLU A 164 -26.16 8.93 -0.02
N SER A 165 -26.99 8.41 0.90
CA SER A 165 -26.80 8.50 2.34
C SER A 165 -26.91 7.14 3.02
N TRP A 166 -26.17 6.94 4.10
CA TRP A 166 -26.04 5.65 4.79
C TRP A 166 -26.59 5.74 6.21
N ASP A 167 -27.91 5.73 6.33
CA ASP A 167 -28.62 5.54 7.59
C ASP A 167 -28.60 4.06 8.04
N TYR A 168 -29.32 3.77 9.12
CA TYR A 168 -29.40 2.44 9.69
C TYR A 168 -30.03 1.42 8.71
N ASP A 169 -31.12 1.77 8.04
CA ASP A 169 -31.86 0.87 7.16
C ASP A 169 -31.09 0.59 5.87
N GLN A 170 -30.45 1.59 5.27
CA GLN A 170 -29.60 1.36 4.09
C GLN A 170 -28.40 0.47 4.44
N LYS A 171 -27.74 0.71 5.58
CA LYS A 171 -26.67 -0.18 6.06
C LYS A 171 -27.18 -1.61 6.28
N ASN A 172 -28.38 -1.76 6.84
CA ASN A 172 -28.96 -3.07 7.07
C ASN A 172 -29.24 -3.79 5.74
N ARG A 173 -29.86 -3.12 4.76
CA ARG A 173 -30.09 -3.68 3.41
C ARG A 173 -28.79 -4.11 2.74
N PHE A 174 -27.75 -3.26 2.80
CA PHE A 174 -26.44 -3.57 2.24
C PHE A 174 -25.82 -4.83 2.86
N ARG A 175 -25.90 -4.98 4.19
CA ARG A 175 -25.43 -6.18 4.90
C ARG A 175 -26.16 -7.45 4.46
N HIS A 176 -27.39 -7.32 3.96
CA HIS A 176 -28.20 -8.44 3.49
C HIS A 176 -27.92 -8.88 2.05
N LEU A 177 -27.15 -8.12 1.28
CA LEU A 177 -26.72 -8.52 -0.06
C LEU A 177 -25.94 -9.84 -0.01
N ARG A 178 -26.20 -10.73 -0.97
CA ARG A 178 -25.52 -12.05 -1.06
C ARG A 178 -23.98 -11.92 -1.04
N PRO A 179 -23.34 -11.02 -1.83
CA PRO A 179 -21.89 -10.82 -1.76
C PRO A 179 -21.38 -10.35 -0.39
N VAL A 180 -22.12 -9.50 0.32
CA VAL A 180 -21.72 -8.96 1.63
C VAL A 180 -21.85 -10.00 2.73
N LYS A 181 -22.89 -10.85 2.66
CA LYS A 181 -23.01 -12.04 3.53
C LYS A 181 -21.84 -12.99 3.31
N ARG A 182 -21.47 -13.26 2.05
CA ARG A 182 -20.31 -14.11 1.72
C ARG A 182 -19.00 -13.51 2.22
N LEU A 183 -18.80 -12.21 2.05
CA LEU A 183 -17.66 -11.51 2.63
C LEU A 183 -17.59 -11.69 4.15
N SER A 184 -18.73 -11.55 4.83
CA SER A 184 -18.82 -11.73 6.29
C SER A 184 -18.53 -13.17 6.70
N GLN A 185 -18.93 -14.17 5.90
CA GLN A 185 -18.56 -15.57 6.11
C GLN A 185 -17.04 -15.77 6.03
N PHE A 186 -16.36 -15.15 5.06
CA PHE A 186 -14.90 -15.22 4.98
C PHE A 186 -14.21 -14.59 6.19
N VAL A 187 -14.71 -13.46 6.68
CA VAL A 187 -14.22 -12.86 7.93
C VAL A 187 -14.48 -13.79 9.13
N ARG A 188 -15.62 -14.48 9.18
CA ARG A 188 -15.92 -15.44 10.26
C ARG A 188 -15.00 -16.66 10.30
N VAL A 189 -14.39 -17.03 9.17
CA VAL A 189 -13.38 -18.11 9.15
C VAL A 189 -12.15 -17.72 9.96
N GLU A 190 -11.74 -16.45 9.94
CA GLU A 190 -10.62 -15.94 10.75
C GLU A 190 -11.07 -15.35 12.11
N LYS A 191 -12.33 -14.92 12.23
CA LYS A 191 -12.91 -14.27 13.41
C LYS A 191 -14.32 -14.81 13.70
N PRO A 192 -14.45 -15.95 14.41
CA PRO A 192 -15.74 -16.63 14.60
C PRO A 192 -16.86 -15.76 15.22
N TYR A 193 -16.50 -14.75 16.02
CA TYR A 193 -17.44 -13.87 16.71
C TYR A 193 -17.78 -12.56 15.96
N PHE A 194 -17.44 -12.47 14.67
CA PHE A 194 -17.73 -11.28 13.87
C PHE A 194 -19.25 -11.03 13.73
N LEU A 195 -19.71 -9.86 14.18
CA LEU A 195 -21.13 -9.49 14.31
C LEU A 195 -21.79 -8.99 13.01
N ASP A 196 -21.22 -9.29 11.84
CA ASP A 196 -21.70 -8.81 10.53
C ASP A 196 -21.90 -7.29 10.45
N ALA A 197 -21.11 -6.55 11.25
CA ALA A 197 -21.22 -5.10 11.40
C ALA A 197 -20.55 -4.33 10.25
N VAL A 198 -20.69 -4.81 9.01
CA VAL A 198 -20.08 -4.20 7.82
C VAL A 198 -20.57 -2.77 7.67
N ASN A 199 -19.62 -1.84 7.55
CA ASN A 199 -19.90 -0.45 7.19
C ASN A 199 -19.58 -0.25 5.69
N PRO A 200 -20.59 0.04 4.86
CA PRO A 200 -20.41 0.14 3.41
C PRO A 200 -19.29 1.09 3.01
N ARG A 201 -19.19 2.25 3.69
CA ARG A 201 -18.16 3.26 3.40
C ARG A 201 -16.76 2.68 3.50
N ASP A 202 -16.50 1.85 4.50
CA ASP A 202 -15.15 1.35 4.78
C ASP A 202 -14.64 0.41 3.69
N LEU A 203 -15.53 -0.27 2.95
CA LEU A 203 -15.14 -1.07 1.78
C LEU A 203 -14.65 -0.22 0.60
N PHE A 204 -14.92 1.08 0.60
CA PHE A 204 -14.56 2.02 -0.47
C PHE A 204 -13.60 3.08 0.05
N ARG A 205 -12.61 2.67 0.85
CA ARG A 205 -11.67 3.56 1.52
C ARG A 205 -10.30 2.90 1.60
N TYR A 206 -9.29 3.73 1.87
CA TYR A 206 -7.94 3.30 2.20
C TYR A 206 -7.72 3.35 3.70
N PHE A 207 -6.98 2.36 4.21
CA PHE A 207 -6.58 2.31 5.60
C PHE A 207 -5.09 2.01 5.67
N PHE A 208 -4.39 2.78 6.50
CA PHE A 208 -3.03 2.45 6.89
C PHE A 208 -3.10 1.30 7.91
N VAL A 209 -2.24 0.30 7.73
CA VAL A 209 -2.18 -0.88 8.59
C VAL A 209 -0.76 -1.04 9.11
N HIS A 210 -0.62 -1.07 10.43
CA HIS A 210 0.63 -1.49 11.07
C HIS A 210 0.78 -3.02 10.97
N PRO A 211 1.78 -3.55 10.25
CA PRO A 211 1.94 -4.98 10.15
C PRO A 211 2.49 -5.56 11.45
N ALA A 212 2.24 -6.86 11.67
CA ALA A 212 2.98 -7.61 12.67
C ALA A 212 4.49 -7.61 12.33
N LYS A 213 5.33 -7.51 13.36
CA LYS A 213 6.80 -7.57 13.20
C LYS A 213 7.30 -9.01 13.10
N ASN A 214 6.74 -9.79 12.18
CA ASN A 214 7.08 -11.19 11.94
C ASN A 214 7.94 -11.40 10.68
N ASN A 215 8.00 -10.42 9.78
CA ASN A 215 8.80 -10.47 8.56
C ASN A 215 10.04 -9.56 8.70
N ARG A 216 11.24 -10.14 8.56
CA ARG A 216 12.52 -9.42 8.69
C ARG A 216 12.65 -8.26 7.71
N ARG A 217 12.15 -8.42 6.47
CA ARG A 217 12.18 -7.37 5.45
C ARG A 217 11.27 -6.20 5.84
N VAL A 218 10.06 -6.49 6.34
CA VAL A 218 9.15 -5.45 6.85
C VAL A 218 9.80 -4.69 8.01
N ILE A 219 10.50 -5.38 8.92
CA ILE A 219 11.21 -4.74 10.03
C ILE A 219 12.34 -3.83 9.53
N ALA A 220 13.22 -4.34 8.66
CA ALA A 220 14.36 -3.62 8.14
C ALA A 220 13.96 -2.32 7.42
N GLN A 221 12.87 -2.37 6.65
CA GLN A 221 12.40 -1.25 5.84
C GLN A 221 11.48 -0.30 6.62
N SER A 222 11.25 -0.54 7.92
CA SER A 222 10.17 0.12 8.68
C SER A 222 8.84 0.08 7.90
N GLY A 223 8.59 -1.07 7.28
CA GLY A 223 7.51 -1.30 6.33
C GLY A 223 6.15 -1.27 7.00
N ALA A 224 5.19 -0.72 6.28
CA ALA A 224 3.78 -0.74 6.59
C ALA A 224 2.98 -0.88 5.29
N PHE A 225 1.66 -1.00 5.42
CA PHE A 225 0.80 -1.25 4.26
C PHE A 225 -0.37 -0.30 4.23
N ILE A 226 -0.77 0.11 3.04
CA ILE A 226 -2.09 0.69 2.81
C ILE A 226 -2.98 -0.39 2.21
N ALA A 227 -4.04 -0.77 2.92
CA ALA A 227 -5.05 -1.71 2.44
C ALA A 227 -6.08 -0.97 1.57
N ALA A 228 -6.22 -1.42 0.33
CA ALA A 228 -7.10 -0.79 -0.66
C ALA A 228 -8.47 -1.48 -0.75
N GLY A 229 -9.54 -0.70 -0.56
CA GLY A 229 -10.92 -1.12 -0.80
C GLY A 229 -11.30 -1.22 -2.29
N LEU A 230 -12.60 -1.26 -2.58
CA LEU A 230 -13.20 -1.37 -3.92
C LEU A 230 -13.30 -0.05 -4.70
N LEU A 231 -12.78 1.05 -4.17
CA LEU A 231 -12.79 2.33 -4.89
C LEU A 231 -12.14 2.14 -6.27
N GLN A 232 -12.92 2.37 -7.34
CA GLN A 232 -12.37 2.66 -8.66
C GLN A 232 -11.62 4.00 -8.52
N TYR A 233 -10.30 3.94 -8.46
CA TYR A 233 -9.48 5.07 -8.04
C TYR A 233 -9.36 6.13 -9.13
N LEU A 234 -10.32 7.07 -9.15
CA LEU A 234 -10.01 8.47 -9.46
C LEU A 234 -8.89 8.84 -8.49
N SER A 235 -7.67 8.95 -9.03
CA SER A 235 -6.40 9.30 -8.38
C SER A 235 -6.51 9.68 -6.90
N LEU A 236 -5.64 9.11 -6.06
CA LEU A 236 -5.32 9.58 -4.69
C LEU A 236 -4.95 11.10 -4.60
N ALA A 237 -5.09 11.86 -5.70
CA ALA A 237 -4.94 13.30 -5.82
C ALA A 237 -6.22 14.13 -5.52
N ARG A 238 -7.41 13.53 -5.36
CA ARG A 238 -8.63 14.29 -5.00
C ARG A 238 -9.19 13.87 -3.63
N GLY A 239 -8.74 14.59 -2.60
CA GLY A 239 -9.45 14.84 -1.33
C GLY A 239 -10.32 13.71 -0.79
N SER A 240 -9.73 12.56 -0.49
CA SER A 240 -10.42 11.54 0.29
C SER A 240 -10.45 12.02 1.74
N ILE A 241 -11.62 12.35 2.28
CA ILE A 241 -11.76 12.66 3.71
C ILE A 241 -11.10 11.55 4.54
N GLY A 242 -10.10 11.90 5.35
CA GLY A 242 -9.38 10.96 6.22
C GLY A 242 -7.89 10.77 5.94
N PHE A 243 -7.35 11.24 4.80
CA PHE A 243 -5.89 11.33 4.61
C PHE A 243 -5.51 12.40 3.57
N THR A 244 -4.27 12.88 3.63
CA THR A 244 -3.69 13.77 2.61
C THR A 244 -2.53 13.13 1.88
N LYS A 245 -2.27 13.56 0.64
CA LYS A 245 -1.15 13.09 -0.18
C LYS A 245 -0.35 14.28 -0.71
N THR A 246 0.97 14.22 -0.56
CA THR A 246 1.92 15.15 -1.20
C THR A 246 2.98 14.38 -1.99
N GLU A 247 3.59 15.05 -2.96
CA GLU A 247 4.57 14.46 -3.88
C GLU A 247 5.85 15.31 -3.87
N SER A 248 6.98 14.65 -3.66
CA SER A 248 8.32 15.22 -3.82
C SER A 248 8.98 14.55 -5.03
N VAL A 249 9.38 15.35 -6.02
CA VAL A 249 9.97 14.85 -7.27
C VAL A 249 11.47 14.75 -7.10
N ILE A 250 12.03 13.63 -7.53
CA ILE A 250 13.47 13.38 -7.51
C ILE A 250 13.97 13.45 -8.96
N PRO A 251 14.71 14.48 -9.36
CA PRO A 251 15.28 14.53 -10.71
C PRO A 251 16.15 13.31 -10.98
N GLY A 252 16.07 12.73 -12.17
CA GLY A 252 16.88 11.55 -12.53
C GLY A 252 18.39 11.76 -12.28
N THR A 253 18.88 12.97 -12.60
CA THR A 253 20.28 13.38 -12.38
C THR A 253 20.72 13.39 -10.92
N ALA A 254 19.80 13.52 -9.96
CA ALA A 254 20.10 13.58 -8.53
C ALA A 254 20.18 12.19 -7.87
N LYS A 255 19.60 11.15 -8.49
CA LYS A 255 19.44 9.81 -7.89
C LYS A 255 20.76 9.19 -7.46
N ALA A 256 21.79 9.27 -8.31
CA ALA A 256 23.09 8.68 -8.01
C ALA A 256 23.76 9.34 -6.78
N GLN A 257 23.67 10.68 -6.68
CA GLN A 257 24.16 11.42 -5.52
C GLN A 257 23.38 11.05 -4.26
N ILE A 258 22.05 11.02 -4.34
CA ILE A 258 21.18 10.67 -3.21
C ILE A 258 21.49 9.25 -2.70
N LEU A 259 21.68 8.28 -3.59
CA LEU A 259 22.05 6.92 -3.19
C LEU A 259 23.40 6.86 -2.47
N ALA A 260 24.39 7.66 -2.90
CA ALA A 260 25.68 7.75 -2.22
C ALA A 260 25.55 8.37 -0.82
N GLU A 261 24.76 9.44 -0.66
CA GLU A 261 24.48 10.06 0.64
C GLU A 261 23.72 9.11 1.58
N LEU A 262 22.75 8.35 1.05
CA LEU A 262 22.00 7.34 1.80
C LEU A 262 22.90 6.16 2.24
N ASP A 263 23.86 5.75 1.42
CA ASP A 263 24.80 4.69 1.76
C ASP A 263 25.67 5.06 2.97
N VAL A 264 26.06 6.34 3.09
CA VAL A 264 26.77 6.88 4.28
C VAL A 264 25.91 6.77 5.54
N LEU A 265 24.59 6.94 5.41
CA LEU A 265 23.61 6.74 6.49
C LEU A 265 23.23 5.27 6.70
N ASN A 266 23.92 4.34 6.01
CA ASN A 266 23.69 2.91 6.03
C ASN A 266 22.28 2.50 5.55
N ILE A 267 21.71 3.29 4.64
CA ILE A 267 20.46 2.99 3.93
C ILE A 267 20.84 2.52 2.53
N ASN A 268 20.98 1.20 2.38
CA ASN A 268 21.44 0.55 1.15
C ASN A 268 20.79 -0.83 1.00
N SER A 269 20.99 -1.48 -0.15
CA SER A 269 20.36 -2.78 -0.44
C SER A 269 20.69 -3.86 0.60
N ARG A 270 21.88 -3.83 1.19
CA ARG A 270 22.29 -4.78 2.24
C ARG A 270 21.52 -4.61 3.54
N THR A 271 21.22 -3.38 3.96
CA THR A 271 20.44 -3.15 5.20
C THR A 271 18.94 -3.24 4.97
N MET A 272 18.49 -2.96 3.75
CA MET A 272 17.09 -2.95 3.35
C MET A 272 16.52 -4.33 3.04
N PHE A 273 17.36 -5.25 2.57
CA PHE A 273 16.96 -6.60 2.19
C PHE A 273 17.77 -7.61 3.01
N PRO A 274 17.14 -8.30 3.99
CA PRO A 274 17.83 -9.27 4.83
C PRO A 274 18.34 -10.51 4.11
N GLU A 275 17.90 -10.75 2.88
CA GLU A 275 18.24 -11.91 2.08
C GLU A 275 19.70 -11.83 1.59
N ILE A 276 20.42 -12.95 1.66
CA ILE A 276 21.87 -13.01 1.46
C ILE A 276 22.28 -12.59 0.04
N GLU A 277 21.40 -12.79 -0.94
CA GLU A 277 21.61 -12.41 -2.33
C GLU A 277 21.83 -10.90 -2.47
N PHE A 278 21.12 -10.08 -1.70
CA PHE A 278 21.28 -8.62 -1.74
C PHE A 278 22.59 -8.18 -1.09
N ALA A 279 22.97 -8.81 0.02
CA ALA A 279 24.28 -8.58 0.64
C ALA A 279 25.42 -8.94 -0.32
N ALA A 280 25.34 -10.10 -0.99
CA ALA A 280 26.33 -10.54 -1.96
C ALA A 280 26.42 -9.60 -3.18
N LYS A 281 25.28 -9.18 -3.74
CA LYS A 281 25.23 -8.20 -4.84
C LYS A 281 25.87 -6.86 -4.45
N TYR A 282 25.56 -6.36 -3.25
CA TYR A 282 26.15 -5.13 -2.73
C TYR A 282 27.67 -5.23 -2.56
N ILE A 283 28.16 -6.32 -1.95
CA ILE A 283 29.60 -6.57 -1.79
C ILE A 283 30.27 -6.62 -3.16
N LYS A 284 29.72 -7.38 -4.12
CA LYS A 284 30.26 -7.47 -5.47
C LYS A 284 30.39 -6.08 -6.11
N LYS A 285 29.32 -5.28 -6.08
CA LYS A 285 29.31 -3.93 -6.67
C LYS A 285 30.42 -3.03 -6.09
N LYS A 286 30.70 -3.13 -4.80
CA LYS A 286 31.78 -2.38 -4.13
C LYS A 286 33.19 -2.71 -4.66
N TRP A 287 33.40 -3.92 -5.18
CA TRP A 287 34.71 -4.38 -5.66
C TRP A 287 34.82 -4.44 -7.19
N THR A 288 33.71 -4.24 -7.92
CA THR A 288 33.68 -4.24 -9.39
C THR A 288 33.45 -2.86 -10.00
N GLY A 289 33.25 -1.83 -9.16
CA GLY A 289 33.04 -0.43 -9.56
C GLY A 289 34.31 0.40 -9.44
#